data_AF-A0A353NHQ2-F1
#
_entry.id   AF-A0A353NHQ2-F1
#
_cell.length_a   1.000
_cell.length_b   1.000
_cell.length_c   1.000
_cell.angle_alpha   90.00
_cell.angle_beta   90.00
_cell.angle_gamma   90.00
#
_symmetry.space_group_name_H-M   'P 1'
#
loop_
_entity.id
_entity.type
_entity.pdbx_description
1 polymer ?
#
loop_
_entity_poly.entity_id
_entity_poly.type
_entity_poly.pdbx_seq_one_letter_code
_entity_poly.pdbx_strand_id
1 'polypeptide(L)'
;MNLFRKITLSSAPFYASLVVITSLAVFIGIFWAINEYQAYQESIANIKDNYRHQYEVRLQEEVANVVELIKYRRQQTELQVEMDIRERVQAAYTIASHNYRLFKDEKTLEELRWKIIELLRPMRWNNGRGYYFIGRVTSGVIDLFADEPY
;
A
#
# COMPACT_ATOMS: atom_id res chain seq x y z
N MET A 1 -9.23 -50.79 -69.88
CA MET A 1 -9.13 -49.43 -70.45
C MET A 1 -7.79 -48.86 -70.00
N ASN A 2 -6.81 -48.82 -70.90
CA ASN A 2 -5.40 -48.60 -70.56
C ASN A 2 -5.16 -47.18 -70.01
N LEU A 3 -4.69 -47.10 -68.77
CA LEU A 3 -4.46 -45.87 -68.01
C LEU A 3 -3.07 -45.22 -68.22
N PHE A 4 -2.29 -45.70 -69.19
CA PHE A 4 -0.95 -45.16 -69.45
C PHE A 4 -0.85 -44.61 -70.88
N ARG A 5 -1.11 -43.31 -71.00
CA ARG A 5 -0.81 -42.53 -72.19
C ARG A 5 0.71 -42.48 -72.35
N LYS A 6 1.25 -42.94 -73.49
CA LYS A 6 2.68 -42.88 -73.80
C LYS A 6 3.13 -41.42 -73.82
N ILE A 7 4.04 -41.02 -72.94
CA ILE A 7 4.63 -39.69 -72.89
C ILE A 7 5.51 -39.53 -74.15
N THR A 8 5.27 -38.49 -74.94
CA THR A 8 6.05 -38.20 -76.15
C THR A 8 7.45 -37.72 -75.77
N LEU A 9 8.51 -38.22 -76.44
CA LEU A 9 9.91 -37.88 -76.12
C LEU A 9 10.19 -36.36 -76.09
N SER A 10 9.43 -35.59 -76.86
CA SER A 10 9.52 -34.13 -76.96
C SER A 10 9.00 -33.36 -75.72
N SER A 11 8.14 -33.95 -74.88
CA SER A 11 7.56 -33.26 -73.71
C SER A 11 8.24 -33.61 -72.38
N ALA A 12 9.11 -34.62 -72.36
CA ALA A 12 9.90 -35.01 -71.19
C ALA A 12 10.67 -33.86 -70.50
N PRO A 13 11.40 -32.97 -71.21
CA PRO A 13 12.12 -31.87 -70.55
C PRO A 13 11.19 -30.85 -69.89
N PHE A 14 9.98 -30.66 -70.43
CA PHE A 14 8.97 -29.77 -69.85
C PHE A 14 8.39 -30.31 -68.53
N TYR A 15 8.12 -31.62 -68.45
CA TYR A 15 7.68 -32.22 -67.19
C TYR A 15 8.79 -32.25 -66.14
N ALA A 16 10.05 -32.47 -66.55
CA ALA A 16 11.19 -32.42 -65.64
C ALA A 16 11.39 -31.01 -65.04
N SER A 17 11.34 -29.96 -65.86
CA SER A 17 11.44 -28.58 -65.36
C SER A 17 10.25 -28.20 -64.47
N LEU A 18 9.03 -28.64 -64.79
CA LEU A 18 7.86 -28.42 -63.95
C LEU A 18 8.00 -29.08 -62.57
N VAL A 19 8.51 -30.31 -62.50
CA VAL A 19 8.77 -31.01 -61.22
C VAL A 19 9.84 -30.28 -60.41
N VAL A 20 10.91 -29.81 -61.05
CA VAL A 20 11.97 -29.06 -60.34
C VAL A 20 11.46 -27.74 -59.77
N ILE A 21 10.72 -26.96 -60.57
CA ILE A 21 10.16 -25.68 -60.14
C ILE A 21 9.17 -25.87 -58.99
N THR A 22 8.28 -26.86 -59.10
CA THR A 22 7.30 -27.15 -58.04
C THR A 22 7.99 -27.65 -56.77
N SER A 23 9.00 -28.52 -56.88
CA SER A 23 9.80 -28.96 -55.73
C SER A 23 10.52 -27.80 -55.04
N LEU A 24 11.09 -26.86 -55.81
CA LEU A 24 11.80 -25.71 -55.26
C LEU A 24 10.83 -24.75 -54.55
N ALA A 25 9.66 -24.51 -55.13
CA ALA A 25 8.62 -23.68 -54.53
C ALA A 25 8.14 -24.28 -53.18
N VAL A 26 7.92 -25.59 -53.14
CA VAL A 26 7.55 -26.29 -51.90
C VAL A 26 8.67 -26.19 -50.86
N PHE A 27 9.93 -26.39 -51.27
CA PHE A 27 11.08 -26.29 -50.37
C PHE A 27 11.19 -24.89 -49.74
N ILE A 28 11.07 -23.83 -50.56
CA ILE A 28 11.10 -22.45 -50.07
C ILE A 28 9.92 -22.18 -49.12
N GLY A 29 8.73 -22.66 -49.46
CA GLY A 29 7.54 -22.52 -48.61
C GLY A 29 7.72 -23.18 -47.25
N ILE A 30 8.27 -24.40 -47.21
CA ILE A 30 8.56 -25.11 -45.95
C ILE A 30 9.64 -24.38 -45.14
N PHE A 31 10.73 -23.97 -45.78
CA PHE A 31 11.80 -23.25 -45.11
C PHE A 31 11.30 -21.94 -44.48
N TRP A 32 10.51 -21.16 -45.23
CA TRP A 32 9.91 -19.92 -44.74
C TRP A 32 8.93 -20.19 -43.59
N ALA A 33 8.08 -21.20 -43.71
CA ALA A 33 7.14 -21.57 -42.66
C ALA A 33 7.84 -21.98 -41.35
N ILE A 34 8.94 -22.72 -41.43
CA ILE A 34 9.73 -23.10 -40.25
C ILE A 34 10.37 -21.86 -39.60
N ASN A 35 10.98 -20.99 -40.41
CA ASN A 35 11.63 -19.78 -39.90
C ASN A 35 10.62 -18.82 -39.24
N GLU A 36 9.47 -18.60 -39.89
CA GLU A 36 8.40 -17.76 -39.36
C GLU A 36 7.83 -18.35 -38.06
N TYR A 37 7.64 -19.67 -38.01
CA TYR A 37 7.18 -20.34 -36.79
C TYR A 37 8.17 -20.19 -35.64
N GLN A 38 9.48 -20.31 -35.89
CA GLN A 38 10.51 -20.10 -34.88
C GLN A 38 10.53 -18.65 -34.38
N ALA A 39 10.53 -17.67 -35.29
CA ALA A 39 10.47 -16.25 -34.93
C ALA A 39 9.22 -15.91 -34.12
N TYR A 40 8.07 -16.52 -34.47
CA TYR A 40 6.83 -16.33 -33.73
C TYR A 40 6.89 -16.90 -32.30
N GLN A 41 7.51 -18.07 -32.11
CA GLN A 41 7.69 -18.65 -30.77
C GLN A 41 8.62 -17.80 -29.91
N GLU A 42 9.72 -17.30 -30.46
CA GLU A 42 10.63 -16.38 -29.77
C GLU A 42 9.92 -15.07 -29.40
N SER A 43 9.12 -14.52 -30.31
CA SER A 43 8.31 -13.33 -30.05
C SER A 43 7.33 -13.54 -28.88
N ILE A 44 6.61 -14.67 -28.87
CA ILE A 44 5.70 -15.01 -27.77
C ILE A 44 6.46 -15.16 -26.45
N ALA A 45 7.61 -15.83 -26.45
CA ALA A 45 8.42 -16.00 -25.25
C ALA A 45 8.87 -14.64 -24.70
N ASN A 46 9.38 -13.76 -25.57
CA ASN A 46 9.81 -12.41 -25.19
C ASN A 46 8.66 -11.54 -24.68
N ILE A 47 7.47 -11.62 -25.29
CA ILE A 47 6.29 -10.88 -24.82
C ILE A 47 5.89 -11.36 -23.42
N LYS A 48 5.86 -12.68 -23.20
CA LYS A 48 5.51 -13.26 -21.90
C LYS A 48 6.49 -12.84 -20.82
N ASP A 49 7.78 -12.92 -21.10
CA ASP A 49 8.83 -12.57 -20.14
C ASP A 49 8.80 -11.08 -19.80
N ASN A 50 8.72 -10.21 -20.81
CA ASN A 50 8.58 -8.77 -20.61
C ASN A 50 7.33 -8.40 -19.82
N TYR A 51 6.19 -9.00 -20.14
CA TYR A 51 4.95 -8.73 -19.41
C TYR A 51 5.05 -9.18 -17.96
N ARG A 52 5.63 -10.36 -17.72
CA ARG A 52 5.87 -10.86 -16.37
C ARG A 52 6.77 -9.93 -15.58
N HIS A 53 7.90 -9.52 -16.16
CA HIS A 53 8.83 -8.61 -15.51
C HIS A 53 8.18 -7.26 -15.18
N GLN A 54 7.47 -6.66 -16.15
CA GLN A 54 6.74 -5.40 -15.93
C GLN A 54 5.67 -5.54 -14.85
N TYR A 55 4.96 -6.67 -14.81
CA TYR A 55 3.96 -6.93 -13.79
C TYR A 55 4.59 -7.07 -12.39
N GLU A 56 5.70 -7.80 -12.27
CA GLU A 56 6.43 -7.96 -11.02
C GLU A 56 6.96 -6.62 -10.49
N VAL A 57 7.55 -5.79 -11.36
CA VAL A 57 8.02 -4.43 -11.00
C VAL A 57 6.85 -3.56 -10.54
N ARG A 58 5.75 -3.51 -11.31
CA ARG A 58 4.57 -2.72 -10.94
C ARG A 58 3.97 -3.17 -9.60
N LEU A 59 3.95 -4.47 -9.33
CA LEU A 59 3.43 -4.99 -8.07
C LEU A 59 4.31 -4.56 -6.89
N GLN A 60 5.64 -4.57 -7.06
CA GLN A 60 6.56 -4.09 -6.04
C GLN A 60 6.38 -2.60 -5.76
N GLU A 61 6.24 -1.78 -6.81
CA GLU A 61 5.96 -0.35 -6.70
C GLU A 61 4.63 -0.08 -5.98
N GLU A 62 3.57 -0.78 -6.36
CA GLU A 62 2.25 -0.62 -5.74
C GLU A 62 2.27 -0.96 -4.25
N VAL A 63 2.94 -2.07 -3.89
CA VAL A 63 3.10 -2.47 -2.48
C VAL A 63 3.92 -1.42 -1.72
N ALA A 64 5.02 -0.92 -2.30
CA ALA A 64 5.83 0.12 -1.68
C ALA A 64 5.02 1.40 -1.43
N ASN A 65 4.23 1.83 -2.41
CA ASN A 65 3.35 3.00 -2.32
C ASN A 65 2.31 2.83 -1.20
N VAL A 66 1.68 1.65 -1.09
CA VAL A 66 0.73 1.37 0.00
C VAL A 66 1.39 1.42 1.36
N VAL A 67 2.59 0.85 1.50
CA VAL A 67 3.36 0.90 2.76
C VAL A 67 3.71 2.33 3.14
N GLU A 68 4.14 3.14 2.17
CA GLU A 68 4.43 4.56 2.39
C GLU A 68 3.18 5.34 2.80
N LEU A 69 2.04 5.10 2.14
CA LEU A 69 0.77 5.70 2.50
C LEU A 69 0.35 5.36 3.94
N ILE A 70 0.48 4.10 4.36
CA ILE A 70 0.18 3.67 5.73
C ILE A 70 1.08 4.40 6.73
N LYS A 71 2.39 4.50 6.46
CA LYS A 71 3.33 5.22 7.32
C LYS A 71 2.97 6.70 7.44
N TYR A 72 2.68 7.35 6.31
CA TYR A 72 2.27 8.76 6.30
C TYR A 72 0.98 8.97 7.10
N ARG A 73 -0.05 8.14 6.87
CA ARG A 73 -1.31 8.21 7.62
C ARG A 73 -1.09 8.04 9.12
N ARG A 74 -0.25 7.09 9.53
CA ARG A 74 0.10 6.88 10.93
C ARG A 74 0.76 8.12 11.54
N GLN A 75 1.75 8.70 10.88
CA GLN A 75 2.41 9.92 11.37
C GLN A 75 1.44 11.10 11.49
N GLN A 76 0.55 11.28 10.52
CA GLN A 76 -0.48 12.32 10.59
C GLN A 76 -1.45 12.10 11.76
N THR A 77 -1.88 10.85 11.98
CA THR A 77 -2.72 10.51 13.13
C THR A 77 -1.99 10.75 14.45
N GLU A 78 -0.72 10.37 14.57
CA GLU A 78 0.09 10.61 15.77
C GLU A 78 0.19 12.11 16.07
N LEU A 79 0.48 12.94 15.06
CA LEU A 79 0.53 14.40 15.20
C LEU A 79 -0.81 14.99 15.62
N GLN A 80 -1.90 14.54 15.02
CA GLN A 80 -3.24 15.01 15.35
C GLN A 80 -3.63 14.64 16.79
N VAL A 81 -3.30 13.42 17.23
CA VAL A 81 -3.52 12.97 18.60
C VAL A 81 -2.68 13.78 19.59
N GLU A 82 -1.41 14.06 19.27
CA GLU A 82 -0.56 14.91 20.11
C GLU A 82 -1.14 16.32 20.27
N MET A 83 -1.58 16.93 19.17
CA MET A 83 -2.21 18.25 19.20
C MET A 83 -3.48 18.27 20.05
N ASP A 84 -4.37 17.28 19.87
CA ASP A 84 -5.60 17.14 20.66
C ASP A 84 -5.29 16.96 22.16
N ILE A 85 -4.31 16.13 22.51
CA ILE A 85 -3.88 15.96 23.91
C ILE A 85 -3.32 17.27 24.48
N ARG A 86 -2.47 17.99 23.73
CA ARG A 86 -1.89 19.26 24.19
C ARG A 86 -2.98 20.31 24.44
N GLU A 87 -3.95 20.42 23.55
CA GLU A 87 -5.09 21.33 23.70
C GLU A 87 -5.91 21.01 24.96
N ARG A 88 -6.17 19.73 25.22
CA ARG A 88 -6.89 19.27 26.41
C ARG A 88 -6.14 19.59 27.70
N VAL A 89 -4.85 19.28 27.75
CA VAL A 89 -3.99 19.62 28.91
C VAL A 89 -3.97 21.12 29.15
N GLN A 90 -3.87 21.93 28.09
CA GLN A 90 -3.91 23.39 28.20
C GLN A 90 -5.25 23.90 28.74
N ALA A 91 -6.37 23.30 28.31
CA ALA A 91 -7.69 23.62 28.82
C ALA A 91 -7.80 23.29 30.32
N ALA A 92 -7.39 22.08 30.73
CA ALA A 92 -7.37 21.68 32.15
C ALA A 92 -6.50 22.62 32.99
N TYR A 93 -5.30 22.98 32.51
CA TYR A 93 -4.42 23.92 33.18
C TYR A 93 -5.06 25.31 33.34
N THR A 94 -5.75 25.80 32.30
CA THR A 94 -6.42 27.10 32.34
C THR A 94 -7.55 27.11 33.38
N ILE A 95 -8.37 26.04 33.41
CA ILE A 95 -9.45 25.86 34.37
C ILE A 95 -8.92 25.78 35.81
N ALA A 96 -7.90 24.94 36.04
CA ALA A 96 -7.26 24.78 37.34
C ALA A 96 -6.63 26.10 37.83
N SER A 97 -5.91 26.80 36.95
CA SER A 97 -5.27 28.07 37.25
C SER A 97 -6.27 29.17 37.58
N HIS A 98 -7.40 29.23 36.87
CA HIS A 98 -8.46 30.19 37.16
C HIS A 98 -9.09 29.91 38.53
N ASN A 99 -9.41 28.65 38.84
CA ASN A 99 -9.95 28.26 40.14
C ASN A 99 -8.98 28.54 41.30
N TYR A 100 -7.70 28.24 41.11
CA TYR A 100 -6.67 28.58 42.09
C TYR A 100 -6.65 30.08 42.38
N ARG A 101 -6.63 30.93 41.34
CA ARG A 101 -6.63 32.39 41.51
C ARG A 101 -7.84 32.93 42.24
N LEU A 102 -9.02 32.34 42.03
CA LEU A 102 -10.25 32.78 42.69
C LEU A 102 -10.26 32.50 44.20
N PHE A 103 -9.67 31.39 44.64
CA PHE A 103 -9.82 30.91 46.00
C PHE A 103 -8.52 30.90 46.83
N LYS A 104 -7.38 31.26 46.25
CA LYS A 104 -6.06 31.19 46.91
C LYS A 104 -5.95 31.96 48.23
N ASP A 105 -6.71 33.04 48.38
CA ASP A 105 -6.64 33.92 49.55
C ASP A 105 -7.65 33.51 50.65
N GLU A 106 -8.58 32.59 50.33
CA GLU A 106 -9.66 32.15 51.22
C GLU A 106 -9.51 30.70 51.69
N LYS A 107 -8.72 29.88 51.00
CA LYS A 107 -8.65 28.43 51.20
C LYS A 107 -7.22 27.96 51.41
N THR A 108 -7.10 26.89 52.18
CA THR A 108 -5.82 26.20 52.33
C THR A 108 -5.39 25.53 51.03
N LEU A 109 -4.09 25.27 50.89
CA LEU A 109 -3.54 24.60 49.71
C LEU A 109 -4.13 23.19 49.51
N GLU A 110 -4.44 22.48 50.60
CA GLU A 110 -5.05 21.14 50.54
C GLU A 110 -6.48 21.20 50.02
N GLU A 111 -7.29 22.14 50.51
CA GLU A 111 -8.67 22.33 50.04
C GLU A 111 -8.71 22.76 48.57
N LEU A 112 -7.80 23.64 48.16
CA LEU A 112 -7.66 24.05 46.76
C LEU A 112 -7.28 22.88 45.87
N ARG A 113 -6.33 22.05 46.32
CA ARG A 113 -5.90 20.84 45.61
C ARG A 113 -7.07 19.88 45.43
N TRP A 114 -7.77 19.56 46.52
CA TRP A 114 -8.93 18.66 46.47
C TRP A 114 -10.02 19.18 45.52
N LYS A 115 -10.33 20.48 45.56
CA LYS A 115 -11.30 21.09 44.64
C LYS A 115 -10.91 21.00 43.18
N ILE A 116 -9.64 21.26 42.85
CA ILE A 116 -9.16 21.16 41.47
C ILE A 116 -9.19 19.70 40.99
N ILE A 117 -8.83 18.75 41.85
CA ILE A 117 -8.92 17.31 41.55
C ILE A 117 -10.36 16.92 41.25
N GLU A 118 -11.31 17.25 42.13
CA GLU A 118 -12.73 16.92 41.92
C GLU A 118 -13.33 17.60 40.70
N LEU A 119 -12.89 18.83 40.38
CA LEU A 119 -13.32 19.54 39.19
C LEU A 119 -12.89 18.83 37.90
N LEU A 120 -11.67 18.31 37.85
CA LEU A 120 -11.11 17.64 36.67
C LEU A 120 -11.45 16.15 36.61
N ARG A 121 -11.73 15.50 37.75
CA ARG A 121 -12.04 14.06 37.87
C ARG A 121 -13.12 13.55 36.91
N PRO A 122 -14.27 14.22 36.69
CA PRO A 122 -15.31 13.69 35.79
C PRO A 122 -15.04 13.97 34.31
N MET A 123 -14.02 14.75 33.96
CA MET A 123 -13.76 15.12 32.57
C MET A 123 -13.24 13.91 31.80
N ARG A 124 -13.96 13.53 30.75
CA ARG A 124 -13.63 12.41 29.86
C ARG A 124 -13.81 12.82 28.41
N TRP A 125 -13.02 12.24 27.53
CA TRP A 125 -13.12 12.44 26.07
C TRP A 125 -12.85 11.13 25.32
N ASN A 126 -12.98 11.16 23.99
CA ASN A 126 -12.75 9.98 23.13
C ASN A 126 -13.54 8.75 23.60
N ASN A 127 -14.84 8.91 23.84
CA ASN A 127 -15.75 7.87 24.34
C ASN A 127 -15.28 7.24 25.65
N GLY A 128 -14.77 8.06 26.57
CA GLY A 128 -14.34 7.63 27.91
C GLY A 128 -12.89 7.15 27.99
N ARG A 129 -12.18 7.01 26.86
CA ARG A 129 -10.77 6.56 26.85
C ARG A 129 -9.77 7.62 27.30
N GLY A 130 -10.13 8.89 27.14
CA GLY A 130 -9.29 10.01 27.53
C GLY A 130 -9.67 10.54 28.90
N TYR A 131 -8.67 10.73 29.76
CA TYR A 131 -8.84 11.27 31.10
C TYR A 131 -7.60 12.03 31.58
N TYR A 132 -7.76 12.88 32.60
CA TYR A 132 -6.65 13.58 33.23
C TYR A 132 -6.06 12.77 34.39
N PHE A 133 -4.74 12.86 34.54
CA PHE A 133 -4.04 12.48 35.76
C PHE A 133 -3.32 13.71 36.31
N ILE A 134 -3.17 13.78 37.64
CA ILE A 134 -2.46 14.87 38.31
C ILE A 134 -1.47 14.23 39.27
N GLY A 135 -0.21 14.66 39.21
CA GLY A 135 0.82 14.15 40.09
C GLY A 135 1.80 15.24 40.52
N ARG A 136 2.43 15.01 41.66
CA ARG A 136 3.48 15.86 42.22
C ARG A 136 4.82 15.42 41.70
N VAL A 137 5.48 16.28 40.92
CA VAL A 137 6.79 16.01 40.34
C VAL A 137 7.86 15.78 41.43
N THR A 138 7.78 16.49 42.55
CA THR A 138 8.78 16.43 43.61
C THR A 138 8.69 15.17 44.46
N SER A 139 7.49 14.65 44.72
CA SER A 139 7.29 13.46 45.55
C SER A 139 6.98 12.20 44.74
N GLY A 140 6.76 12.33 43.43
CA GLY A 140 6.31 11.24 42.55
C GLY A 140 4.91 10.72 42.88
N VAL A 141 4.15 11.41 43.74
CA VAL A 141 2.83 10.96 44.18
C VAL A 141 1.77 11.40 43.17
N ILE A 142 0.93 10.47 42.75
CA ILE A 142 -0.23 10.75 41.89
C ILE A 142 -1.40 11.12 42.80
N ASP A 143 -1.93 12.34 42.63
CA ASP A 143 -3.07 12.86 43.40
C ASP A 143 -4.41 12.66 42.68
N LEU A 144 -4.39 12.44 41.35
CA LEU A 144 -5.58 12.04 40.56
C LEU A 144 -5.18 10.95 39.56
N PHE A 145 -5.85 9.80 39.64
CA PHE A 145 -5.83 8.77 38.60
C PHE A 145 -7.27 8.42 38.24
N ALA A 146 -7.71 8.78 37.04
CA ALA A 146 -9.12 8.76 36.69
C ALA A 146 -9.68 7.37 36.34
N ASP A 147 -8.83 6.36 36.20
CA ASP A 147 -9.23 4.94 36.08
C ASP A 147 -9.60 4.31 37.42
N GLU A 148 -9.43 5.04 38.53
CA GLU A 148 -9.93 4.67 39.86
C GLU A 148 -11.01 5.67 40.29
N PRO A 149 -12.29 5.43 39.93
CA PRO A 149 -13.37 6.40 40.16
C PRO A 149 -13.83 6.51 41.63
N TYR A 150 -13.19 5.84 42.57
CA TYR A 150 -13.56 5.80 43.99
C TYR A 150 -12.35 6.03 44.90
#